data_AF-A0A840BBB6-F1
#
_entry.id   AF-A0A840BBB6-F1
#
_cell.length_a   1.000
_cell.length_b   1.000
_cell.length_c   1.000
_cell.angle_alpha   90.00
_cell.angle_beta   90.00
_cell.angle_gamma   90.00
#
_symmetry.space_group_name_H-M   'P 1'
#
loop_
_entity.id
_entity.type
_entity.pdbx_description
1 polymer ?
#
loop_
_entity_poly.entity_id
_entity_poly.type
_entity_poly.pdbx_seq_one_letter_code
_entity_poly.pdbx_strand_id
1 'polypeptide(L)'
;MSIESFVIVGLTREGRTFRPSDWADRLCGIMSAFGAEKRMRYSPYVRPGCTLNGDKCVVVDKRLYELEPLAFNFLANFAKDNDLKVEALSDE
;
A
#
# COMPACT_ATOMS: atom_id res chain seq x y z
N MET A 1 -5.51 12.73 15.94
CA MET A 1 -5.14 11.45 15.31
C MET A 1 -3.90 11.71 14.46
N SER A 2 -2.78 11.07 14.76
CA SER A 2 -1.57 11.09 13.92
C SER A 2 -1.81 10.23 12.69
N ILE A 3 -1.36 10.69 11.51
CA ILE A 3 -1.27 9.84 10.32
C ILE A 3 0.03 9.06 10.42
N GLU A 4 -0.05 7.75 10.27
CA GLU A 4 1.08 6.83 10.39
C GLU A 4 1.28 6.05 9.10
N SER A 5 2.53 5.67 8.86
CA SER A 5 2.88 4.78 7.76
C SER A 5 2.34 3.38 8.05
N PHE A 6 1.96 2.64 7.02
CA PHE A 6 1.40 1.30 7.19
C PHE A 6 1.79 0.36 6.05
N VAL A 7 1.67 -0.94 6.30
CA VAL A 7 1.86 -2.00 5.32
C VAL A 7 0.53 -2.70 5.08
N ILE A 8 0.14 -2.80 3.81
CA ILE A 8 -0.93 -3.70 3.38
C ILE A 8 -0.31 -5.06 3.11
N VAL A 9 -0.67 -6.07 3.88
CA VAL A 9 -0.17 -7.44 3.70
C VAL A 9 -1.10 -8.20 2.75
N GLY A 10 -0.52 -8.98 1.84
CA GLY A 10 -1.23 -9.86 0.90
C GLY A 10 -1.86 -11.09 1.56
N LEU A 11 -2.34 -10.92 2.79
CA LEU A 11 -3.09 -11.87 3.57
C LEU A 11 -4.38 -11.20 4.01
N THR A 12 -5.49 -11.91 3.85
CA THR A 12 -6.77 -11.53 4.45
C THR A 12 -6.69 -11.62 5.97
N ARG A 13 -7.65 -11.01 6.69
CA ARG A 13 -7.69 -11.11 8.16
C ARG A 13 -7.84 -12.55 8.64
N GLU A 14 -8.48 -13.39 7.84
CA GLU A 14 -8.60 -14.84 8.05
C GLU A 14 -7.32 -15.64 7.74
N GLY A 15 -6.24 -14.98 7.28
CA GLY A 15 -4.96 -15.62 7.00
C GLY A 15 -4.87 -16.29 5.62
N ARG A 16 -5.81 -16.04 4.71
CA ARG A 16 -5.75 -16.54 3.32
C ARG A 16 -4.92 -15.60 2.45
N THR A 17 -4.06 -16.15 1.60
CA THR A 17 -3.27 -15.39 0.61
C THR A 17 -4.17 -14.67 -0.39
N PHE A 18 -3.98 -13.36 -0.50
CA PHE A 18 -4.67 -12.52 -1.47
C PHE A 18 -4.15 -12.77 -2.89
N ARG A 19 -5.07 -12.76 -3.86
CA ARG A 19 -4.79 -13.06 -5.26
C ARG A 19 -5.38 -11.97 -6.16
N PRO A 20 -4.81 -11.75 -7.36
CA PRO A 20 -3.68 -12.47 -7.95
C PRO A 20 -2.33 -12.14 -7.28
N SER A 21 -1.29 -12.93 -7.50
CA SER A 21 0.02 -12.75 -6.84
C SER A 21 0.76 -11.47 -7.24
N ASP A 22 0.36 -10.84 -8.34
CA ASP A 22 0.89 -9.58 -8.86
C ASP A 22 0.09 -8.35 -8.39
N TRP A 23 -0.83 -8.52 -7.41
CA TRP A 23 -1.67 -7.43 -6.92
C TRP A 23 -0.88 -6.22 -6.39
N ALA A 24 0.25 -6.48 -5.71
CA ALA A 24 1.08 -5.44 -5.11
C ALA A 24 1.71 -4.55 -6.20
N ASP A 25 2.23 -5.17 -7.25
CA ASP A 25 2.78 -4.49 -8.43
C ASP A 25 1.68 -3.71 -9.18
N ARG A 26 0.49 -4.31 -9.35
CA ARG A 26 -0.67 -3.64 -9.96
C ARG A 26 -1.11 -2.41 -9.17
N LEU A 27 -1.20 -2.52 -7.85
CA LEU A 27 -1.59 -1.42 -6.98
C LEU A 27 -0.57 -0.27 -7.07
N CYS A 28 0.73 -0.58 -7.01
CA CYS A 28 1.78 0.42 -7.18
C CYS A 28 1.77 1.04 -8.58
N GLY A 29 1.44 0.26 -9.62
CA GLY A 29 1.27 0.75 -10.99
C GLY A 29 0.13 1.75 -11.13
N ILE A 30 -1.01 1.51 -10.47
CA ILE A 30 -2.13 2.47 -10.41
C ILE A 30 -1.65 3.78 -9.76
N MET A 31 -0.90 3.69 -8.66
CA MET A 31 -0.36 4.86 -7.96
C MET A 31 0.65 5.67 -8.80
N SER A 32 1.36 5.03 -9.73
CA SER A 32 2.24 5.70 -10.70
C SER A 32 1.48 6.62 -11.67
N ALA A 33 0.18 6.38 -11.90
CA ALA A 33 -0.65 7.19 -12.78
C ALA A 33 -1.29 8.42 -12.09
N PHE A 34 -1.28 8.47 -10.75
CA PHE A 34 -1.86 9.59 -9.98
C PHE A 34 -0.95 10.83 -9.91
N GLY A 35 0.34 10.70 -10.23
CA GLY A 35 1.29 11.81 -10.19
C GLY A 35 0.93 12.96 -11.16
N ALA A 36 0.91 14.18 -10.64
CA ALA A 36 0.57 15.42 -11.37
C ALA A 36 1.43 15.67 -12.64
N GLU A 37 2.63 15.07 -12.70
CA GLU A 37 3.41 14.95 -13.91
C GLU A 37 3.29 13.51 -14.41
N LYS A 38 2.78 13.30 -15.63
CA LYS A 38 2.65 12.02 -16.36
C LYS A 38 3.98 11.29 -16.63
N ARG A 39 4.98 11.42 -15.76
CA ARG A 39 6.18 10.58 -15.74
C ARG A 39 5.86 9.37 -14.89
N MET A 40 5.82 8.20 -15.53
CA MET A 40 5.74 6.89 -14.88
C MET A 40 6.92 6.70 -13.92
N ARG A 41 6.82 7.27 -12.72
CA ARG A 41 7.71 6.98 -11.61
C ARG A 41 6.80 6.58 -10.47
N TYR A 42 7.01 5.37 -9.96
CA TYR A 42 6.36 4.93 -8.73
C TYR A 42 6.50 6.04 -7.69
N SER A 43 5.38 6.40 -7.05
CA SER A 43 5.44 7.33 -5.91
C SER A 43 6.44 6.75 -4.91
N PRO A 44 7.50 7.48 -4.51
CA PRO A 44 8.51 6.94 -3.58
C PRO A 44 7.91 6.55 -2.22
N TYR A 45 6.68 6.99 -1.97
CA TYR A 45 5.89 6.75 -0.77
C TYR A 45 5.00 5.50 -0.85
N VAL A 46 4.94 4.83 -2.01
CA VAL A 46 4.19 3.58 -2.20
C VAL A 46 5.05 2.59 -2.94
N ARG A 47 5.43 1.50 -2.27
CA ARG A 47 6.36 0.52 -2.85
C ARG A 47 5.91 -0.91 -2.58
N PRO A 48 6.05 -1.82 -3.56
CA PRO A 48 5.82 -3.23 -3.32
C PRO A 48 6.97 -3.80 -2.49
N GLY A 49 6.68 -4.83 -1.70
CA GLY A 49 7.65 -5.53 -0.88
C GLY A 49 7.22 -6.95 -0.56
N CYS A 50 7.98 -7.58 0.33
CA CYS A 50 7.62 -8.85 0.96
C CYS A 50 7.78 -8.72 2.47
N THR A 51 6.88 -9.34 3.23
CA THR A 51 7.03 -9.51 4.69
C THR A 51 8.13 -10.54 5.00
N LEU A 52 8.52 -10.64 6.27
CA LEU A 52 9.47 -11.66 6.74
C LEU A 52 8.99 -13.09 6.47
N ASN A 53 7.66 -13.29 6.39
CA ASN A 53 7.05 -14.59 6.10
C ASN A 53 6.96 -14.89 4.59
N GLY A 54 7.43 -13.98 3.73
CA GLY A 54 7.43 -14.13 2.27
C GLY A 54 6.14 -13.68 1.58
N ASP A 55 5.16 -13.19 2.33
CA ASP A 55 3.92 -12.65 1.76
C ASP A 55 4.18 -11.33 1.04
N LYS A 56 3.56 -11.16 -0.14
CA LYS A 56 3.60 -9.89 -0.87
C LYS A 56 2.95 -8.79 -0.04
N CYS A 57 3.51 -7.60 -0.06
CA CYS A 57 2.95 -6.45 0.64
C CYS A 57 3.14 -5.15 -0.14
N VAL A 58 2.43 -4.11 0.28
CA VAL A 58 2.61 -2.74 -0.18
C VAL A 58 2.85 -1.85 1.02
N VAL A 59 3.98 -1.15 1.02
CA VAL A 59 4.37 -0.18 2.04
C VAL A 59 3.85 1.19 1.63
N VAL A 60 3.17 1.87 2.55
CA VAL A 60 2.59 3.20 2.37
C VAL A 60 3.18 4.15 3.41
N ASP A 61 3.87 5.19 2.95
CA ASP A 61 4.46 6.22 3.81
C ASP A 61 3.44 7.33 4.10
N LYS A 62 3.35 7.76 5.37
CA LYS A 62 2.48 8.85 5.81
C LYS A 62 2.67 10.16 5.04
N ARG A 63 3.86 10.43 4.50
CA ARG A 63 4.15 11.62 3.68
C ARG A 63 3.29 11.67 2.42
N LEU A 64 2.78 10.52 1.94
CA LEU A 64 1.81 10.49 0.85
C LEU A 64 0.53 11.25 1.20
N TYR A 65 0.10 11.24 2.46
CA TYR A 65 -1.11 11.94 2.88
C TYR A 65 -0.99 13.45 2.74
N GLU A 66 0.20 14.01 2.98
CA GLU A 66 0.47 15.45 2.83
C GLU A 66 0.48 15.89 1.36
N LEU A 67 0.90 15.00 0.46
CA LEU A 67 1.00 15.29 -0.98
C LEU A 67 -0.31 15.00 -1.73
N GLU A 68 -0.87 13.81 -1.51
CA GLU A 68 -2.02 13.27 -2.22
C GLU A 68 -2.93 12.48 -1.26
N PRO A 69 -3.74 13.16 -0.43
CA PRO A 69 -4.58 12.51 0.59
C PRO A 69 -5.64 11.59 -0.01
N LEU A 70 -6.12 11.86 -1.23
CA LEU A 70 -7.04 10.96 -1.94
C LEU A 70 -6.39 9.61 -2.25
N ALA A 71 -5.12 9.63 -2.62
CA ALA A 71 -4.38 8.43 -2.97
C ALA A 71 -4.04 7.60 -1.72
N PHE A 72 -3.70 8.26 -0.61
CA PHE A 72 -3.54 7.62 0.70
C PHE A 72 -4.84 6.94 1.16
N ASN A 73 -5.96 7.66 1.08
CA ASN A 73 -7.28 7.12 1.45
C ASN A 73 -7.71 5.97 0.52
N PHE A 74 -7.40 6.04 -0.77
CA PHE A 74 -7.63 4.95 -1.71
C PHE A 74 -6.91 3.67 -1.28
N LEU A 75 -5.64 3.76 -0.87
CA LEU A 75 -4.87 2.60 -0.39
C LEU A 75 -5.43 2.02 0.90
N ALA A 76 -5.84 2.88 1.85
CA ALA A 76 -6.47 2.44 3.09
C ALA A 76 -7.82 1.73 2.82
N ASN A 77 -8.63 2.29 1.92
CA ASN A 77 -9.90 1.69 1.51
C ASN A 77 -9.69 0.38 0.74
N PHE A 78 -8.69 0.31 -0.14
CA PHE A 78 -8.34 -0.92 -0.86
C PHE A 78 -8.08 -2.08 0.11
N ALA A 79 -7.31 -1.84 1.17
CA ALA A 79 -7.06 -2.86 2.19
C ALA A 79 -8.34 -3.27 2.92
N LYS A 80 -9.19 -2.30 3.27
CA LYS A 80 -10.46 -2.54 3.95
C LYS A 80 -11.44 -3.35 3.09
N ASP A 81 -11.62 -2.96 1.84
CA ASP A 81 -12.58 -3.56 0.92
C ASP A 81 -12.21 -5.00 0.55
N ASN A 82 -10.91 -5.32 0.57
CA ASN A 82 -10.39 -6.66 0.29
C ASN A 82 -10.11 -7.49 1.56
N ASP A 83 -10.55 -7.01 2.74
CA ASP A 83 -10.31 -7.63 4.04
C ASP A 83 -8.83 -7.98 4.30
N LEU A 84 -7.91 -7.12 3.85
CA LEU A 84 -6.48 -7.32 4.02
C LEU A 84 -6.01 -6.93 5.42
N LYS A 85 -4.97 -7.62 5.88
CA LYS A 85 -4.24 -7.21 7.08
C LYS A 85 -3.48 -5.92 6.81
N VAL A 86 -3.54 -5.03 7.80
CA VAL A 86 -2.81 -3.75 7.80
C VAL A 86 -1.96 -3.71 9.07
N GLU A 87 -0.68 -3.46 8.89
CA GLU A 87 0.31 -3.37 9.98
C GLU A 87 0.87 -1.95 10.03
N ALA A 88 0.93 -1.36 11.22
CA ALA A 88 1.57 -0.06 11.38
C ALA A 88 3.09 -0.21 11.20
N LEU A 89 3.70 0.73 10.48
CA LEU A 89 5.15 0.88 10.44
C LEU A 89 5.56 1.77 11.61
N SER A 90 5.97 1.14 12.70
CA SER A 90 6.75 1.83 13.72
C SER A 90 8.15 2.09 13.14
N ASP A 91 8.52 3.37 13.03
CA ASP A 91 9.92 3.76 12.94
C ASP A 91 10.59 3.33 14.26
N GLU A 92 11.32 2.20 14.27
CA GLU A 92 12.29 1.92 15.34
C GLU A 92 13.45 2.92 15.29
#